data_AF-A0A667Z2E2-F1
#
_entry.id   AF-A0A667Z2E2-F1
#
_cell.length_a   1.000
_cell.length_b   1.000
_cell.length_c   1.000
_cell.angle_alpha   90.00
_cell.angle_beta   90.00
_cell.angle_gamma   90.00
#
_symmetry.space_group_name_H-M   'P 1'
#
loop_
_entity.id
_entity.type
_entity.pdbx_description
1 polymer ?
#
loop_
_entity_poly.entity_id
_entity_poly.type
_entity_poly.pdbx_seq_one_letter_code
_entity_poly.pdbx_strand_id
1 'polypeptide(L)'
;GGLVALYSLSRKHSNICFRLIVFHLFSQSQLIGPPQPIVAIVGDDTILPCHLEPAMDVGALPVEWTRPDLNPQFVHTWREGVELLVDHHPSYEGRTSLFMDKLKDGDISLKLS
;
A
#
# COMPACT_ATOMS: atom_id res chain seq x y z
N GLY A 1 12.98 1.14 -12.73
CA GLY A 1 12.34 -0.12 -12.30
C GLY A 1 11.46 0.20 -11.10
N GLY A 2 10.54 -0.68 -10.72
CA GLY A 2 9.74 -0.53 -9.50
C GLY A 2 9.77 -1.83 -8.70
N LEU A 3 9.73 -1.72 -7.37
CA LEU A 3 9.51 -2.86 -6.48
C LEU A 3 8.02 -3.13 -6.38
N VAL A 4 7.63 -4.40 -6.31
CA VAL A 4 6.22 -4.82 -6.25
C VAL A 4 6.01 -5.79 -5.10
N ALA A 5 4.93 -5.59 -4.35
CA ALA A 5 4.43 -6.54 -3.35
C ALA A 5 2.94 -6.82 -3.58
N LEU A 6 2.55 -8.09 -3.39
CA LEU A 6 1.17 -8.56 -3.59
C LEU A 6 0.56 -8.95 -2.24
N TYR A 7 -0.71 -8.57 -2.07
CA TYR A 7 -1.45 -8.73 -0.83
C TYR A 7 -2.78 -9.39 -1.12
N SER A 8 -3.21 -10.26 -0.22
CA SER A 8 -4.58 -10.78 -0.18
C SER A 8 -5.20 -10.50 1.18
N LEU A 9 -6.37 -9.87 1.14
CA LEU A 9 -7.22 -9.57 2.28
C LEU A 9 -8.41 -10.52 2.24
N SER A 10 -8.51 -11.39 3.24
CA SER A 10 -9.59 -12.37 3.33
C SER A 10 -10.72 -11.79 4.19
N ARG A 11 -11.87 -11.53 3.57
CA ARG A 11 -13.15 -11.24 4.26
C ARG A 11 -13.98 -12.51 4.28
N LYS A 12 -14.85 -12.67 5.28
CA LYS A 12 -15.66 -13.89 5.55
C LYS A 12 -16.35 -14.53 4.32
N HIS A 13 -16.59 -13.77 3.25
CA HIS A 13 -17.21 -14.23 2.00
C HIS A 13 -16.47 -13.80 0.71
N SER A 14 -15.26 -13.23 0.78
CA SER A 14 -14.52 -12.78 -0.42
C SER A 14 -13.03 -12.55 -0.13
N ASN A 15 -12.16 -12.93 -1.06
CA ASN A 15 -10.74 -12.55 -1.05
C ASN A 15 -10.53 -11.32 -1.93
N ILE A 16 -9.81 -10.34 -1.40
CA ILE A 16 -9.55 -9.07 -2.07
C ILE A 16 -8.06 -8.91 -2.24
N CYS A 17 -7.60 -8.72 -3.46
CA CYS A 17 -6.18 -8.62 -3.76
C CYS A 17 -5.77 -7.15 -3.90
N PHE A 18 -4.76 -6.74 -3.14
CA PHE A 18 -4.10 -5.45 -3.32
C PHE A 18 -2.70 -5.66 -3.89
N ARG A 19 -2.22 -4.68 -4.65
CA ARG A 19 -0.87 -4.65 -5.21
C ARG A 19 -0.23 -3.33 -4.88
N LEU A 20 0.93 -3.38 -4.22
CA LEU A 20 1.78 -2.26 -3.93
C LEU A 20 2.87 -2.14 -5.00
N ILE A 21 3.07 -0.92 -5.52
CA ILE A 21 4.14 -0.56 -6.43
C ILE A 21 4.91 0.61 -5.82
N VAL A 22 6.22 0.45 -5.69
CA VAL A 22 7.13 1.52 -5.24
C VAL A 22 8.11 1.81 -6.36
N PHE A 23 8.11 3.04 -6.85
CA PHE A 23 9.00 3.46 -7.93
C PHE A 23 10.37 3.83 -7.35
N HIS A 24 11.30 2.89 -7.40
CA HIS A 24 12.64 3.06 -6.84
C HIS A 24 13.71 3.09 -7.95
N LEU A 25 14.61 4.07 -7.88
CA LEU A 25 15.73 4.20 -8.81
C LEU A 25 16.95 3.31 -8.48
N PHE A 26 17.03 2.72 -7.28
CA PHE A 26 18.21 2.01 -6.79
C PHE A 26 17.86 0.60 -6.32
N SER A 27 18.70 -0.38 -6.63
CA SER A 27 18.39 -1.82 -6.61
C SER A 27 18.81 -2.56 -5.33
N GLN A 28 18.91 -1.87 -4.19
CA GLN A 28 19.50 -2.45 -2.97
C GLN A 28 18.47 -2.99 -1.98
N SER A 29 17.22 -2.53 -2.05
CA SER A 29 16.15 -2.95 -1.15
C SER A 29 15.08 -3.78 -1.83
N GLN A 30 14.40 -4.61 -1.04
CA GLN A 30 13.23 -5.39 -1.43
C GLN A 30 12.03 -5.04 -0.55
N LEU A 31 10.82 -5.19 -1.09
CA LEU A 31 9.60 -5.05 -0.30
C LEU A 31 9.31 -6.34 0.45
N ILE A 32 9.17 -6.22 1.77
CA ILE A 32 8.76 -7.30 2.66
C ILE A 32 7.30 -7.07 3.05
N GLY A 33 6.45 -7.99 2.59
CA GLY A 33 5.03 -8.04 2.95
C GLY A 33 4.71 -9.14 3.96
N PRO A 34 3.43 -9.33 4.32
CA PRO A 34 3.01 -10.40 5.21
C PRO A 34 3.24 -11.77 4.56
N PRO A 35 3.66 -12.79 5.33
CA PRO A 35 3.87 -14.14 4.81
C PRO A 35 2.56 -14.89 4.54
N GLN A 36 1.43 -14.38 5.01
CA GLN A 36 0.11 -15.00 4.93
C GLN A 36 -0.97 -13.94 4.64
N PRO A 37 -2.15 -14.34 4.13
CA PRO A 37 -3.27 -13.44 3.95
C PRO A 37 -3.68 -12.74 5.24
N ILE A 38 -4.09 -11.49 5.14
CA ILE A 38 -4.57 -10.71 6.28
C ILE A 38 -6.07 -10.98 6.45
N VAL A 39 -6.49 -11.24 7.68
CA VAL A 39 -7.91 -11.39 8.03
C VAL A 39 -8.41 -10.09 8.63
N ALA A 40 -9.50 -9.57 8.08
CA ALA A 40 -10.12 -8.33 8.54
C ALA A 40 -11.60 -8.51 8.88
N ILE A 41 -12.04 -7.77 9.89
CA ILE A 41 -13.44 -7.65 10.27
C ILE A 41 -14.04 -6.48 9.50
N VAL A 42 -15.23 -6.68 8.94
CA VAL A 42 -15.93 -5.60 8.24
C VAL A 42 -16.32 -4.52 9.24
N GLY A 43 -15.92 -3.28 8.97
CA GLY A 43 -16.19 -2.12 9.83
C GLY A 43 -15.00 -1.72 10.72
N ASP A 44 -13.98 -2.58 10.83
CA ASP A 44 -12.77 -2.28 11.59
C ASP A 44 -11.64 -1.79 10.67
N ASP A 45 -10.76 -0.97 11.25
CA ASP A 45 -9.50 -0.60 10.63
C ASP A 45 -8.59 -1.83 10.49
N THR A 46 -7.92 -1.95 9.35
CA THR A 46 -6.95 -2.99 9.05
C THR A 46 -5.64 -2.37 8.56
N ILE A 47 -4.51 -2.99 8.93
CA ILE A 47 -3.20 -2.59 8.43
C ILE A 47 -2.72 -3.64 7.42
N LEU A 48 -2.31 -3.19 6.24
CA LEU A 48 -1.58 -3.98 5.25
C LEU A 48 -0.08 -3.69 5.43
N PRO A 49 0.69 -4.53 6.15
CA PRO A 49 2.06 -4.20 6.50
C PRO A 49 2.99 -4.31 5.29
N CYS A 50 3.87 -3.33 5.12
CA CYS A 50 4.95 -3.40 4.13
C CYS A 50 6.14 -2.58 4.60
N HIS A 51 7.35 -3.11 4.43
CA HIS A 51 8.56 -2.31 4.63
C HIS A 51 9.65 -2.68 3.62
N LEU A 52 10.61 -1.79 3.44
CA LEU A 52 11.84 -2.08 2.72
C LEU A 52 12.87 -2.76 3.62
N GLU A 53 13.56 -3.77 3.08
CA GLU A 53 14.74 -4.38 3.70
C GLU A 53 15.90 -4.40 2.69
N PRO A 54 17.06 -3.80 2.99
CA PRO A 54 17.31 -2.92 4.14
C PRO A 54 16.45 -1.66 4.11
N ALA A 55 16.18 -1.12 5.29
CA ALA A 55 15.39 0.10 5.50
C ALA A 55 16.01 1.32 4.80
N MET A 56 15.16 2.12 4.16
CA MET A 56 15.52 3.35 3.46
C MET A 56 14.40 4.37 3.57
N ASP A 57 14.73 5.66 3.52
CA ASP A 57 13.71 6.71 3.46
C ASP A 57 12.93 6.66 2.14
N VAL A 58 11.63 6.45 2.24
CA VAL A 58 10.70 6.39 1.09
C VAL A 58 9.75 7.57 1.02
N GLY A 59 9.90 8.59 1.87
CA GLY A 59 8.99 9.73 1.93
C GLY A 59 8.89 10.50 0.60
N ALA A 60 9.96 10.52 -0.18
CA ALA A 60 10.00 11.15 -1.51
C ALA A 60 9.70 10.17 -2.67
N LEU A 61 9.57 8.86 -2.42
CA LEU A 61 9.35 7.89 -3.47
C LEU A 61 7.87 7.83 -3.86
N PRO A 62 7.55 7.68 -5.16
CA PRO A 62 6.19 7.40 -5.58
C PRO A 62 5.76 6.00 -5.12
N VAL A 63 4.60 5.91 -4.46
CA VAL A 63 3.99 4.69 -3.94
C VAL A 63 2.56 4.61 -4.45
N GLU A 64 2.18 3.44 -4.96
CA GLU A 64 0.84 3.18 -5.46
C GLU A 64 0.31 1.86 -4.89
N TRP A 65 -0.80 1.95 -4.16
CA TRP A 65 -1.62 0.80 -3.78
C TRP A 65 -2.77 0.68 -4.77
N THR A 66 -2.92 -0.52 -5.34
CA THR A 66 -3.91 -0.80 -6.38
C THR A 66 -4.74 -2.04 -6.07
N ARG A 67 -5.98 -2.05 -6.57
CA ARG A 67 -6.91 -3.17 -6.63
C ARG A 67 -7.10 -3.54 -8.10
N PRO A 68 -6.37 -4.55 -8.63
CA PRO A 68 -6.37 -4.84 -10.07
C PRO A 68 -7.73 -5.22 -10.66
N ASP A 69 -8.69 -5.59 -9.81
CA ASP A 69 -10.06 -5.96 -10.17
C ASP A 69 -11.05 -4.77 -10.14
N LEU A 70 -10.60 -3.56 -9.84
CA LEU A 70 -11.41 -2.33 -9.87
C LEU A 70 -11.05 -1.43 -11.05
N ASN A 71 -12.00 -0.56 -11.41
CA ASN A 71 -11.79 0.52 -12.36
C ASN A 71 -12.43 1.82 -11.82
N PRO A 72 -11.64 2.84 -11.45
CA PRO A 72 -10.17 2.87 -11.51
C PRO A 72 -9.52 1.94 -10.47
N GLN A 73 -8.28 1.50 -10.74
CA GLN A 73 -7.59 0.51 -9.89
C GLN A 73 -6.91 1.12 -8.66
N PHE A 74 -6.79 2.44 -8.55
CA PHE A 74 -5.99 3.10 -7.51
C PHE A 74 -6.77 3.21 -6.20
N VAL A 75 -6.12 2.78 -5.11
CA VAL A 75 -6.67 2.76 -3.74
C VAL A 75 -5.99 3.77 -2.83
N HIS A 76 -4.68 3.95 -3.01
CA HIS A 76 -3.90 4.97 -2.33
C HIS A 76 -2.69 5.31 -3.20
N THR A 77 -2.36 6.60 -3.30
CA THR A 77 -1.30 7.08 -4.19
C THR A 77 -0.57 8.22 -3.51
N TRP A 78 0.73 8.05 -3.35
CA TRP A 78 1.63 8.99 -2.70
C TRP A 78 2.76 9.35 -3.67
N ARG A 79 3.03 10.64 -3.86
CA ARG A 79 4.07 11.12 -4.76
C ARG A 79 4.51 12.52 -4.33
N GLU A 80 5.81 12.79 -4.40
CA GLU A 80 6.36 14.13 -4.13
C GLU A 80 5.95 14.69 -2.75
N GLY A 81 5.80 13.81 -1.75
CA GLY A 81 5.46 14.22 -0.38
C GLY A 81 3.98 14.55 -0.16
N VAL A 82 3.10 14.24 -1.11
CA VAL A 82 1.65 14.47 -0.99
C VAL A 82 0.85 13.24 -1.43
N GLU A 83 -0.33 13.09 -0.84
CA GLU A 83 -1.35 12.17 -1.33
C GLU A 83 -2.02 12.76 -2.57
N LEU A 84 -2.14 11.96 -3.62
CA LEU A 84 -2.80 12.34 -4.86
C LEU A 84 -4.12 11.60 -4.98
N LEU A 85 -5.23 12.31 -5.17
CA LEU A 85 -6.57 11.71 -5.33
C LEU A 85 -6.97 11.49 -6.81
N VAL A 86 -6.08 11.76 -7.75
CA VAL A 86 -6.34 11.56 -9.18
C VAL A 86 -6.57 10.07 -9.46
N ASP A 87 -7.66 9.74 -10.15
CA ASP A 87 -8.07 8.37 -10.49
C ASP A 87 -8.21 7.42 -9.28
N HIS A 88 -8.45 7.95 -8.07
CA HIS A 88 -8.80 7.12 -6.92
C HIS A 88 -10.16 6.45 -7.10
N HIS A 89 -10.25 5.20 -6.64
CA HIS A 89 -11.54 4.51 -6.63
C HIS A 89 -12.43 5.08 -5.50
N PRO A 90 -13.65 5.57 -5.80
CA PRO A 90 -14.49 6.27 -4.80
C PRO A 90 -14.77 5.49 -3.52
N SER A 91 -14.78 4.15 -3.58
CA SER A 91 -14.99 3.31 -2.38
C SER A 91 -13.86 3.33 -1.36
N TYR A 92 -12.71 3.95 -1.69
CA TYR A 92 -11.52 4.06 -0.84
C TYR A 92 -11.19 5.50 -0.43
N GLU A 93 -11.92 6.48 -0.94
CA GLU A 93 -11.72 7.89 -0.61
C GLU A 93 -11.93 8.13 0.89
N GLY A 94 -10.95 8.76 1.54
CA GLY A 94 -10.98 9.01 2.99
C GLY A 94 -10.87 7.77 3.87
N ARG A 95 -10.53 6.60 3.29
CA ARG A 95 -10.42 5.31 4.00
C ARG A 95 -9.01 4.77 4.02
N THR A 96 -8.05 5.42 3.36
CA THR A 96 -6.68 4.94 3.26
C THR A 96 -5.70 6.00 3.78
N SER A 97 -4.62 5.54 4.42
CA SER A 97 -3.52 6.43 4.84
C SER A 97 -2.22 5.65 5.03
N LEU A 98 -1.10 6.34 4.81
CA LEU A 98 0.24 5.87 5.19
C LEU A 98 0.64 6.44 6.56
N PHE A 99 1.52 5.73 7.26
CA PHE A 99 2.12 6.20 8.51
C PHE A 99 3.29 7.14 8.21
N MET A 100 3.00 8.44 8.09
CA MET A 100 3.97 9.45 7.61
C MET A 100 5.27 9.50 8.43
N ASP A 101 5.19 9.26 9.74
CA ASP A 101 6.35 9.24 10.64
C ASP A 101 7.26 8.01 10.44
N LYS A 102 6.77 6.98 9.74
CA LYS A 102 7.46 5.70 9.49
C LYS A 102 8.05 5.58 8.10
N LEU A 103 7.70 6.47 7.17
CA LEU A 103 8.25 6.47 5.80
C LEU A 103 9.78 6.63 5.79
N LYS A 104 10.34 7.41 6.72
CA LYS A 104 11.80 7.59 6.85
C LYS A 104 12.55 6.30 7.21
N ASP A 105 11.83 5.34 7.80
CA ASP A 105 12.35 4.03 8.22
C ASP A 105 11.99 2.94 7.19
N GLY A 106 11.43 3.32 6.04
CA GLY A 106 11.08 2.41 4.95
C GLY A 106 9.77 1.64 5.13
N ASP A 107 8.95 2.01 6.11
CA ASP A 107 7.64 1.40 6.34
C ASP A 107 6.58 2.09 5.47
N ILE A 108 5.96 1.30 4.60
CA ILE A 108 4.94 1.72 3.62
C ILE A 108 3.63 0.99 3.90
N SER A 109 3.37 0.67 5.17
CA SER A 109 2.15 0.01 5.59
C SER A 109 0.94 0.89 5.30
N LEU A 110 -0.10 0.29 4.72
CA LEU A 110 -1.36 0.99 4.44
C LEU A 110 -2.36 0.73 5.56
N LYS A 111 -2.85 1.78 6.20
CA LYS A 111 -4.05 1.71 7.01
C LYS A 111 -5.27 1.79 6.09
N LEU A 112 -6.21 0.85 6.25
CA LEU A 112 -7.48 0.78 5.55
C LEU A 112 -8.64 0.75 6.55
N SER A 113 -9.51 1.75 6.51
CA SER A 113 -10.77 1.84 7.25
C SER A 113 -11.95 1.37 6.41
#